data_AF-A0A1F9CXD7-F1
#
_entry.id   AF-A0A1F9CXD7-F1
#
_cell.length_a   1.000
_cell.length_b   1.000
_cell.length_c   1.000
_cell.angle_alpha   90.00
_cell.angle_beta   90.00
_cell.angle_gamma   90.00
#
_symmetry.space_group_name_H-M   'P 1'
#
loop_
_entity.id
_entity.type
_entity.pdbx_description
1 polymer ?
#
loop_
_entity_poly.entity_id
_entity_poly.type
_entity_poly.pdbx_seq_one_letter_code
_entity_poly.pdbx_strand_id
1 'polypeptide(L)'
;MIDFVRARSPVLGSFLALGGLIHLSGDRIEIGFEKDSFHYERMIERENRSQLEQLCRDFLKKEVKVHISSFDEEARSREGMTSRKRETAPVGEKGTSEKEMKENSLIQEALRLFDGRIVKG
;
A
#
# COMPACT_ATOMS: atom_id res chain seq x y z
N MET A 1 0.24 -6.60 -8.49
CA MET A 1 -0.86 -7.28 -7.76
C MET A 1 -1.77 -6.27 -7.07
N ILE A 2 -1.25 -5.38 -6.20
CA ILE A 2 -2.06 -4.40 -5.45
C ILE A 2 -2.94 -3.55 -6.39
N ASP A 3 -2.40 -2.99 -7.47
CA ASP A 3 -3.20 -2.18 -8.40
C ASP A 3 -4.30 -2.99 -9.10
N PHE A 4 -4.06 -4.27 -9.40
CA PHE A 4 -5.06 -5.17 -9.97
C PHE A 4 -6.20 -5.45 -8.98
N VAL A 5 -5.85 -5.75 -7.72
CA VAL A 5 -6.82 -5.95 -6.64
C VAL A 5 -7.61 -4.66 -6.44
N ARG A 6 -6.96 -3.50 -6.36
CA ARG A 6 -7.61 -2.18 -6.18
C ARG A 6 -8.55 -1.81 -7.33
N ALA A 7 -8.22 -2.19 -8.57
CA ALA A 7 -9.09 -1.96 -9.72
C ALA A 7 -10.39 -2.80 -9.66
N ARG A 8 -10.36 -3.97 -9.03
CA ARG A 8 -11.52 -4.89 -8.92
C ARG A 8 -12.29 -4.78 -7.61
N SER A 9 -11.57 -4.55 -6.52
CA SER A 9 -12.09 -4.32 -5.17
C SER A 9 -11.26 -3.20 -4.53
N PRO A 10 -11.69 -1.93 -4.66
CA PRO A 10 -10.96 -0.78 -4.13
C PRO A 10 -10.67 -0.86 -2.63
N VAL A 11 -11.62 -1.41 -1.86
CA VAL A 11 -11.51 -1.59 -0.41
C VAL A 11 -10.40 -2.59 -0.09
N LEU A 12 -10.44 -3.79 -0.68
CA LEU A 12 -9.41 -4.80 -0.45
C LEU A 12 -8.04 -4.36 -0.95
N GLY A 13 -7.98 -3.65 -2.07
CA GLY A 13 -6.72 -3.09 -2.58
C GLY A 13 -6.11 -2.07 -1.62
N SER A 14 -6.95 -1.27 -0.96
CA SER A 14 -6.52 -0.31 0.06
C SER A 14 -5.96 -1.02 1.29
N PHE A 15 -6.64 -2.05 1.80
CA PHE A 15 -6.12 -2.84 2.93
C PHE A 15 -4.83 -3.56 2.56
N LEU A 16 -4.79 -4.23 1.42
CA LEU A 16 -3.61 -4.95 0.94
C LEU A 16 -2.37 -4.05 0.80
N ALA A 17 -2.55 -2.77 0.46
CA ALA A 17 -1.46 -1.80 0.36
C ALA A 17 -0.82 -1.46 1.72
N LEU A 18 -1.53 -1.70 2.83
CA LEU A 18 -1.06 -1.46 4.20
C LEU A 18 -0.41 -2.70 4.82
N GLY A 19 -0.66 -3.87 4.23
CA GLY A 19 0.02 -5.12 4.58
C GLY A 19 1.41 -5.23 3.95
N GLY A 20 2.19 -6.18 4.45
CA GLY A 20 3.48 -6.58 3.89
C GLY A 20 3.42 -7.99 3.33
N LEU A 21 4.05 -8.24 2.19
CA LEU A 21 4.26 -9.61 1.72
C LEU A 21 5.32 -10.27 2.62
N ILE A 22 4.94 -11.33 3.35
CA ILE A 22 5.87 -12.10 4.19
C ILE A 22 6.48 -13.24 3.38
N HIS A 23 5.65 -13.98 2.65
CA HIS A 23 6.10 -15.14 1.90
C HIS A 23 5.33 -15.29 0.59
N LEU A 24 6.05 -15.69 -0.46
CA LEU A 24 5.47 -16.00 -1.75
C LEU A 24 6.06 -17.31 -2.28
N SER A 25 5.24 -18.34 -2.29
CA SER A 25 5.50 -19.63 -2.91
C SER A 25 4.51 -19.89 -4.05
N GLY A 26 4.80 -20.89 -4.88
CA GLY A 26 4.02 -21.17 -6.09
C GLY A 26 2.52 -21.42 -5.84
N ASP A 27 2.17 -21.91 -4.67
CA ASP A 27 0.81 -22.29 -4.23
C ASP A 27 0.31 -21.51 -3.01
N ARG A 28 1.16 -20.64 -2.41
CA ARG A 28 0.84 -19.93 -1.16
C ARG A 28 1.36 -18.49 -1.18
N ILE A 29 0.49 -17.56 -0.80
CA ILE A 29 0.82 -16.16 -0.51
C ILE A 29 0.57 -15.91 0.97
N GLU A 30 1.56 -15.37 1.67
CA GLU A 30 1.43 -14.92 3.04
C GLU A 30 1.60 -13.42 3.13
N ILE A 31 0.60 -12.75 3.70
CA ILE A 31 0.56 -11.30 3.86
C ILE A 31 0.44 -11.00 5.35
N GLY A 32 1.42 -10.27 5.85
CA GLY A 32 1.48 -9.78 7.20
C GLY A 32 0.73 -8.48 7.36
N PHE A 33 0.09 -8.31 8.50
CA PHE A 33 -0.42 -7.04 8.98
C PHE A 33 0.07 -6.78 10.40
N GLU A 34 0.07 -5.52 10.80
CA GLU A 34 0.31 -5.16 12.19
C GLU A 34 -0.76 -5.85 13.07
N LYS A 35 -0.29 -6.46 14.15
CA LYS A 35 -1.15 -7.13 15.12
C LYS A 35 -2.19 -6.15 15.68
N ASP A 36 -3.41 -6.64 15.87
CA ASP A 36 -4.55 -5.85 16.40
C ASP A 36 -4.92 -4.61 15.56
N SER A 37 -4.37 -4.48 14.34
CA SER A 37 -4.78 -3.43 13.42
C SER A 37 -6.15 -3.73 12.82
N PHE A 38 -6.93 -2.67 12.59
CA PHE A 38 -8.21 -2.76 11.88
C PHE A 38 -8.05 -3.47 10.52
N HIS A 39 -6.93 -3.26 9.82
CA HIS A 39 -6.67 -3.89 8.53
C HIS A 39 -6.47 -5.40 8.66
N TYR A 40 -5.76 -5.86 9.71
CA TYR A 40 -5.64 -7.28 10.01
C TYR A 40 -7.02 -7.91 10.23
N GLU A 41 -7.84 -7.31 11.10
CA GLU A 41 -9.20 -7.81 11.39
C GLU A 41 -10.04 -7.95 10.13
N ARG A 42 -10.03 -6.91 9.27
CA ARG A 42 -10.76 -6.97 7.99
C ARG A 42 -10.22 -8.03 7.06
N MET A 43 -8.91 -8.23 6.99
CA MET A 43 -8.30 -9.17 6.05
C MET A 43 -8.45 -10.63 6.47
N ILE A 44 -8.61 -10.92 7.77
CA ILE A 44 -8.90 -12.27 8.26
C ILE A 44 -10.38 -12.67 8.12
N GLU A 45 -11.30 -11.70 7.98
CA GLU A 45 -12.72 -11.98 7.73
C GLU A 45 -12.85 -12.92 6.53
N ARG A 46 -13.63 -14.00 6.69
CA ARG A 46 -13.74 -15.07 5.71
C ARG A 46 -14.09 -14.55 4.32
N GLU A 47 -15.04 -13.62 4.23
CA GLU A 47 -15.49 -13.04 2.96
C GLU A 47 -14.36 -12.31 2.24
N ASN A 48 -13.69 -11.39 2.93
CA ASN A 48 -12.57 -10.62 2.38
C ASN A 48 -11.41 -11.52 1.99
N ARG A 49 -11.08 -12.51 2.84
CA ARG A 49 -10.02 -13.49 2.55
C ARG A 49 -10.35 -14.34 1.31
N SER A 50 -11.58 -14.85 1.21
CA SER A 50 -12.02 -15.64 0.04
C SER A 50 -12.03 -14.80 -1.23
N GLN A 51 -12.49 -13.54 -1.16
CA GLN A 51 -12.47 -12.63 -2.29
C GLN A 51 -11.03 -12.29 -2.73
N LEU A 52 -10.13 -12.06 -1.77
CA LEU A 52 -8.72 -11.83 -2.05
C LEU A 52 -8.06 -13.05 -2.70
N GLU A 53 -8.34 -14.25 -2.20
CA GLU A 53 -7.83 -15.50 -2.78
C GLU A 53 -8.29 -15.68 -4.24
N GLN A 54 -9.57 -15.38 -4.53
CA GLN A 54 -10.10 -15.37 -5.89
C GLN A 54 -9.34 -14.36 -6.78
N LEU A 55 -9.11 -13.14 -6.28
CA LEU A 55 -8.38 -12.11 -7.03
C LEU A 55 -6.91 -12.49 -7.28
N CYS A 56 -6.26 -13.11 -6.31
CA CYS A 56 -4.90 -13.64 -6.46
C CYS A 56 -4.84 -14.77 -7.49
N ARG A 57 -5.81 -15.70 -7.46
CA ARG A 57 -5.96 -16.76 -8.46
C ARG A 57 -6.16 -16.20 -9.87
N ASP A 58 -7.03 -15.21 -10.01
CA ASP A 58 -7.30 -14.53 -11.29
C ASP A 58 -6.08 -13.79 -11.83
N PHE A 59 -5.28 -13.17 -10.96
CA PHE A 59 -4.07 -12.44 -11.31
C PHE A 59 -2.93 -13.39 -11.71
N LEU A 60 -2.70 -14.45 -10.93
CA LEU A 60 -1.60 -15.40 -11.13
C LEU A 60 -1.92 -16.51 -12.13
N LYS A 61 -3.20 -16.67 -12.52
CA LYS A 61 -3.69 -17.75 -13.40
C LYS A 61 -3.35 -19.15 -12.88
N LYS A 62 -3.26 -19.29 -11.56
CA LYS A 62 -2.92 -20.54 -10.86
C LYS A 62 -3.71 -20.62 -9.57
N GLU A 63 -3.89 -21.83 -9.04
CA GLU A 63 -4.44 -22.00 -7.71
C GLU A 63 -3.43 -21.53 -6.66
N VAL A 64 -3.89 -20.70 -5.73
CA VAL A 64 -3.09 -20.07 -4.68
C VAL A 64 -3.96 -20.03 -3.44
N LYS A 65 -3.36 -20.33 -2.28
CA LYS A 65 -3.96 -20.09 -0.97
C LYS A 65 -3.41 -18.81 -0.37
N VAL A 66 -4.29 -17.96 0.13
CA VAL A 66 -3.88 -16.73 0.83
C VAL A 66 -3.94 -16.95 2.33
N HIS A 67 -2.83 -16.67 3.01
CA HIS A 67 -2.71 -16.66 4.46
C HIS A 67 -2.45 -15.24 4.97
N ILE A 68 -3.22 -14.84 5.98
CA ILE A 68 -3.07 -13.54 6.63
C ILE A 68 -2.49 -13.81 8.01
N SER A 69 -1.32 -13.25 8.29
CA SER A 69 -0.63 -13.35 9.58
C SER A 69 -0.48 -11.98 10.21
N SER A 70 -0.36 -11.95 11.54
CA SER A 70 -0.02 -10.75 12.29
C SER A 70 1.48 -10.70 12.56
N PHE A 71 2.06 -9.51 12.60
CA PHE A 71 3.42 -9.27 13.08
C PHE A 71 3.43 -8.13 14.10
N ASP A 72 4.33 -8.21 15.08
CA ASP A 72 4.69 -7.08 15.94
C ASP A 72 5.65 -6.15 15.17
N GLU A 73 5.45 -4.83 15.28
CA GLU A 73 6.17 -3.80 14.50
C GLU A 73 7.70 -3.95 14.51
N GLU A 74 8.27 -4.58 15.53
CA GLU A 74 9.71 -4.82 15.67
C GLU A 74 10.28 -5.74 14.57
N ALA A 75 9.44 -6.55 13.90
CA ALA A 75 9.84 -7.45 12.82
C ALA A 75 10.00 -6.77 11.45
N ARG A 76 9.49 -5.54 11.27
CA ARG A 76 9.48 -4.84 9.96
C ARG A 76 10.86 -4.41 9.45
N SER A 77 11.89 -4.48 10.28
CA SER A 77 13.24 -4.02 9.95
C SER A 77 14.13 -5.05 9.26
N ARG A 78 13.68 -6.30 9.05
CA ARG A 78 14.58 -7.37 8.56
C ARG A 78 14.34 -7.90 7.16
N GLU A 79 13.19 -7.69 6.54
CA GLU A 79 12.92 -8.31 5.24
C GLU A 79 12.28 -7.35 4.23
N GLY A 80 13.13 -6.80 3.34
CA GLY A 80 12.76 -6.68 1.93
C GLY A 80 11.98 -5.45 1.51
N MET A 81 12.49 -4.26 1.79
CA MET A 81 12.12 -3.03 1.08
C MET A 81 12.57 -3.12 -0.40
N THR A 82 11.77 -3.77 -1.24
CA THR A 82 11.82 -3.64 -2.71
C THR A 82 10.41 -3.26 -3.15
N SER A 83 10.10 -2.05 -3.59
CA SER A 83 10.78 -1.27 -4.60
C SER A 83 10.33 0.19 -4.51
N ARG A 84 11.27 1.11 -4.29
CA ARG A 84 11.09 2.51 -4.73
C ARG A 84 12.44 3.12 -5.11
N LYS A 85 13.13 2.48 -6.04
CA LYS A 85 14.17 3.16 -6.83
C LYS A 85 13.44 3.97 -7.92
N ARG A 86 13.14 5.23 -7.64
CA ARG A 86 12.94 6.22 -8.71
C ARG A 86 14.31 6.79 -9.02
N GLU A 87 14.83 6.39 -10.17
CA GLU A 87 15.92 7.06 -10.84
C GLU A 87 15.59 8.55 -10.97
N THR A 88 16.50 9.40 -10.50
CA THR A 88 16.49 10.83 -10.77
C THR A 88 17.80 11.14 -11.47
N ALA A 89 17.71 11.47 -12.76
CA ALA A 89 18.76 12.21 -13.46
C ALA A 89 18.40 13.71 -13.45
N PRO A 90 19.39 14.62 -13.47
CA PRO A 90 19.19 16.01 -13.05
C PRO A 90 19.23 17.00 -14.23
N VAL A 91 18.24 17.88 -14.35
CA VAL A 91 18.26 19.21 -14.99
C VAL A 91 17.01 19.91 -14.47
N GLY A 92 16.94 21.15 -13.99
CA GLY A 92 17.86 22.26 -13.91
C GLY A 92 17.00 23.47 -13.51
N GLU A 93 17.56 24.30 -12.62
CA GLU A 93 17.25 25.71 -12.39
C GLU A 93 15.91 26.20 -11.79
N LYS A 94 16.12 26.82 -10.61
CA LYS A 94 15.68 28.16 -10.17
C LYS A 94 14.26 28.32 -9.61
N GLY A 95 14.22 28.76 -8.35
CA GLY A 95 13.13 29.58 -7.84
C GLY A 95 12.99 29.57 -6.32
N THR A 96 13.86 30.34 -5.64
CA THR A 96 13.55 31.20 -4.47
C THR A 96 12.77 30.65 -3.27
N SER A 97 13.52 30.49 -2.18
CA SER A 97 13.31 31.02 -0.81
C SER A 97 11.90 31.22 -0.25
N GLU A 98 11.73 30.57 0.92
CA GLU A 98 11.25 31.14 2.20
C GLU A 98 9.78 31.60 2.25
N LYS A 99 8.94 31.27 3.23
CA LYS A 99 9.09 30.81 4.63
C LYS A 99 7.66 30.49 5.10
N GLU A 100 7.54 29.59 6.09
CA GLU A 100 6.36 29.42 6.96
C GLU A 100 5.07 28.94 6.24
N MET A 101 4.64 27.70 6.40
CA MET A 101 4.09 27.17 7.65
C MET A 101 4.15 25.64 7.62
N LYS A 102 4.38 25.04 8.80
CA LYS A 102 4.17 23.62 9.07
C LYS A 102 2.68 23.28 8.94
N GLU A 103 2.13 23.34 7.74
CA GLU A 103 0.75 22.94 7.47
C GLU A 103 0.75 21.57 6.82
N ASN A 104 0.56 20.59 7.70
CA ASN A 104 -0.04 19.28 7.54
C ASN A 104 0.19 18.59 6.19
N SER A 105 0.95 17.49 6.19
CA SER A 105 1.18 16.60 5.02
C SER A 105 -0.11 16.24 4.27
N LEU A 106 -1.24 16.17 4.99
CA LEU A 106 -2.56 15.92 4.43
C LEU A 106 -3.05 17.02 3.45
N ILE A 107 -2.76 18.29 3.74
CA ILE A 107 -3.16 19.41 2.87
C ILE A 107 -2.36 19.36 1.56
N GLN A 108 -1.07 19.03 1.65
CA GLN A 108 -0.20 18.88 0.49
C GLN A 108 -0.61 17.70 -0.40
N GLU A 109 -1.00 16.57 0.19
CA GLU A 109 -1.53 15.43 -0.57
C GLU A 109 -2.87 15.75 -1.25
N ALA A 110 -3.78 16.44 -0.55
CA ALA A 110 -5.04 16.86 -1.15
C ALA A 110 -4.82 17.84 -2.32
N LEU A 111 -3.97 18.85 -2.16
CA LEU A 111 -3.67 19.81 -3.23
C LEU A 111 -3.05 19.13 -4.45
N ARG A 112 -2.16 18.15 -4.24
CA ARG A 112 -1.57 17.35 -5.33
C ARG A 112 -2.57 16.44 -6.02
N LEU A 113 -3.50 15.87 -5.26
CA LEU A 113 -4.52 14.97 -5.81
C LEU A 113 -5.52 15.72 -6.70
N PHE A 114 -5.81 16.97 -6.36
CA PHE A 114 -6.85 17.78 -7.02
C PHE A 114 -6.29 18.88 -7.94
N ASP A 115 -4.98 18.93 -8.21
CA ASP A 115 -4.30 20.01 -8.95
C ASP A 115 -4.65 21.42 -8.43
N GLY A 116 -4.98 21.49 -7.13
CA GLY A 116 -5.47 22.69 -6.48
C GLY A 116 -4.34 23.65 -6.12
N ARG A 117 -4.60 24.96 -6.21
CA ARG A 117 -3.71 26.00 -5.68
C ARG A 117 -4.48 26.84 -4.67
N ILE A 118 -3.87 27.14 -3.52
CA ILE A 118 -4.44 28.07 -2.55
C ILE A 118 -4.29 29.47 -3.10
N VAL A 119 -5.41 30.18 -3.26
CA VAL A 119 -5.44 31.59 -3.63
C VAL A 119 -5.86 32.36 -2.38
N LYS A 120 -5.03 33.28 -1.89
CA LYS A 120 -5.43 34.22 -0.84
C LYS A 120 -6.43 35.20 -1.45
N GLY A 121 -7.62 35.31 -0.85
CA GLY A 121 -8.53 36.43 -1.05
C GLY A 121 -8.06 37.66 -0.29
#